data_AF-A0A941HKE0-F1
#
_entry.id   AF-A0A941HKE0-F1
#
_cell.length_a   1.000
_cell.length_b   1.000
_cell.length_c   1.000
_cell.angle_alpha   90.00
_cell.angle_beta   90.00
_cell.angle_gamma   90.00
#
_symmetry.space_group_name_H-M   'P 1'
#
loop_
_entity.id
_entity.type
_entity.pdbx_description
1 polymer ?
#
loop_
_entity_poly.entity_id
_entity_poly.type
_entity_poly.pdbx_seq_one_letter_code
_entity_poly.pdbx_strand_id
1 'polypeptide(L)'
;MKSTKKLITLLSLMIITFFTSCSEEDVLEELTGGCVPLSAVESYSNALERYSSDPTIENCEVLKAASINYLNTLDSCPLIDDQELRQALQEASETNCED
;
A
#
# COMPACT_ATOMS: atom_id res chain seq x y z
N MET A 1 -27.83 -32.41 -11.55
CA MET A 1 -26.82 -33.39 -11.05
C MET A 1 -25.69 -33.51 -12.05
N LYS A 2 -24.48 -33.81 -11.55
CA LYS A 2 -23.16 -33.94 -12.23
C LYS A 2 -22.43 -32.61 -12.41
N SER A 3 -21.75 -32.10 -11.38
CA SER A 3 -20.44 -32.52 -10.84
C SER A 3 -19.26 -32.10 -11.71
N THR A 4 -18.87 -30.82 -11.60
CA THR A 4 -17.55 -30.30 -11.97
C THR A 4 -16.92 -29.57 -10.77
N LYS A 5 -16.99 -30.19 -9.58
CA LYS A 5 -16.36 -29.69 -8.34
C LYS A 5 -15.02 -30.39 -8.04
N LYS A 6 -14.24 -30.77 -9.05
CA LYS A 6 -12.99 -31.54 -8.85
C LYS A 6 -11.79 -31.06 -9.66
N LEU A 7 -11.68 -29.75 -9.93
CA LEU A 7 -10.46 -29.19 -10.55
C LEU A 7 -9.94 -27.89 -9.91
N ILE A 8 -10.46 -27.50 -8.75
CA ILE A 8 -10.01 -26.28 -8.03
C ILE A 8 -9.26 -26.62 -6.73
N THR A 9 -9.14 -27.91 -6.39
CA THR A 9 -8.61 -28.36 -5.08
C THR A 9 -7.14 -28.81 -5.14
N LEU A 10 -6.34 -28.27 -6.06
CA LEU A 10 -4.92 -28.61 -6.23
C LEU A 10 -4.01 -27.39 -6.40
N LEU A 11 -4.47 -26.19 -6.05
CA LEU A 11 -3.67 -24.96 -6.07
C LEU A 11 -3.70 -24.21 -4.73
N SER A 12 -3.92 -24.92 -3.62
CA SER A 12 -4.03 -24.33 -2.28
C SER A 12 -3.03 -24.89 -1.27
N LEU A 13 -1.95 -25.55 -1.74
CA LEU A 13 -0.99 -26.20 -0.86
C LEU A 13 0.47 -25.98 -1.29
N MET A 14 0.89 -24.72 -1.47
CA MET A 14 2.29 -24.36 -1.72
C MET A 14 2.65 -22.91 -1.33
N ILE A 15 1.92 -22.29 -0.39
CA ILE A 15 2.20 -20.89 0.05
C ILE A 15 2.44 -20.78 1.58
N ILE A 16 2.36 -21.88 2.34
CA ILE A 16 2.35 -21.80 3.83
C ILE A 16 3.71 -22.15 4.47
N THR A 17 4.84 -22.13 3.74
CA THR A 17 6.15 -22.52 4.33
C THR A 17 7.28 -21.50 4.24
N PHE A 18 6.99 -20.21 4.04
CA PHE A 18 8.03 -19.16 4.12
C PHE A 18 7.76 -18.02 5.12
N PHE A 19 6.73 -18.12 5.97
CA PHE A 19 6.47 -17.13 7.03
C PHE A 19 6.97 -17.60 8.40
N THR A 20 8.23 -18.02 8.49
CA THR A 20 8.88 -18.15 9.79
C THR A 20 9.99 -17.13 9.88
N SER A 21 9.69 -16.02 10.57
CA SER A 21 10.63 -14.97 10.98
C SER A 21 11.18 -14.11 9.85
N CYS A 22 10.35 -13.26 9.27
CA CYS A 22 10.85 -11.93 8.92
C CYS A 22 10.22 -10.97 9.94
N SER A 23 11.04 -10.22 10.67
CA SER A 23 10.49 -9.08 11.41
C SER A 23 9.81 -8.17 10.38
N GLU A 24 8.70 -7.53 10.74
CA GLU A 24 8.01 -6.60 9.83
C GLU A 24 8.96 -5.48 9.35
N GLU A 25 10.00 -5.21 10.14
CA GLU A 25 11.09 -4.28 9.83
C GLU A 25 11.98 -4.79 8.69
N ASP A 26 12.42 -6.06 8.73
CA ASP A 26 13.35 -6.62 7.73
C ASP A 26 12.71 -6.76 6.33
N VAL A 27 11.42 -7.12 6.25
CA VAL A 27 10.72 -7.24 4.94
C VAL A 27 10.52 -5.87 4.31
N LEU A 28 10.19 -4.86 5.13
CA LEU A 28 9.93 -3.53 4.61
C LEU A 28 11.22 -2.81 4.22
N GLU A 29 12.31 -3.04 4.96
CA GLU A 29 13.64 -2.53 4.60
C GLU A 29 14.10 -3.13 3.26
N GLU A 30 13.84 -4.41 3.00
CA GLU A 30 14.16 -5.06 1.73
C GLU A 30 13.25 -4.60 0.57
N LEU A 31 11.97 -4.32 0.81
CA LEU A 31 11.01 -3.86 -0.21
C LEU A 31 11.12 -2.36 -0.54
N THR A 32 11.49 -1.54 0.44
CA THR A 32 11.61 -0.08 0.27
C THR A 32 13.07 0.38 0.18
N GLY A 33 14.04 -0.54 0.26
CA GLY A 33 15.46 -0.18 0.35
C GLY A 33 15.79 0.65 1.61
N GLY A 34 14.95 0.56 2.65
CA GLY A 34 15.04 1.35 3.88
C GLY A 34 14.75 2.83 3.72
N CYS A 35 14.25 3.27 2.55
CA CYS A 35 14.15 4.69 2.24
C CYS A 35 12.84 5.33 2.75
N VAL A 36 11.83 4.52 3.05
CA VAL A 36 10.55 4.96 3.62
C VAL A 36 10.46 4.55 5.09
N PRO A 37 10.15 5.47 6.01
CA PRO A 37 9.91 5.10 7.40
C PRO A 37 8.65 4.24 7.52
N LEU A 38 8.73 3.17 8.32
CA LEU A 38 7.60 2.28 8.64
C LEU A 38 6.33 3.05 9.01
N SER A 39 6.46 4.13 9.77
CA SER A 39 5.35 4.98 10.20
C SER A 39 4.59 5.64 9.03
N ALA A 40 5.26 5.97 7.93
CA ALA A 40 4.59 6.51 6.74
C ALA A 40 3.80 5.41 6.00
N VAL A 41 4.35 4.19 5.94
CA VAL A 41 3.66 3.02 5.37
C VAL A 41 2.41 2.69 6.19
N GLU A 42 2.56 2.55 7.51
CA GLU A 42 1.44 2.28 8.42
C GLU A 42 0.37 3.36 8.34
N SER A 43 0.76 4.63 8.31
CA SER A 43 -0.20 5.74 8.19
C SER A 43 -1.00 5.66 6.89
N TYR A 44 -0.34 5.35 5.77
CA TYR A 44 -1.01 5.19 4.47
C TYR A 44 -1.94 3.97 4.48
N SER A 45 -1.45 2.80 4.90
CA SER A 45 -2.23 1.56 4.96
C SER A 45 -3.47 1.70 5.85
N ASN A 46 -3.33 2.31 7.02
CA ASN A 46 -4.45 2.57 7.93
C ASN A 46 -5.49 3.52 7.32
N ALA A 47 -5.04 4.58 6.65
CA ALA A 47 -5.96 5.52 5.99
C ALA A 47 -6.70 4.87 4.81
N LEU A 48 -6.00 4.02 4.06
CA LEU A 48 -6.57 3.27 2.94
C LEU A 48 -7.61 2.26 3.42
N GLU A 49 -7.32 1.52 4.50
CA GLU A 49 -8.26 0.60 5.11
C GLU A 49 -9.53 1.34 5.58
N ARG A 50 -9.36 2.47 6.28
CA ARG A 50 -10.48 3.30 6.74
C ARG A 50 -11.36 3.75 5.58
N TYR A 51 -10.78 4.35 4.53
CA TYR A 51 -11.55 4.79 3.36
C TYR A 51 -12.23 3.61 2.64
N SER A 52 -11.53 2.48 2.51
CA SER A 52 -12.10 1.27 1.88
C SER A 52 -13.29 0.72 2.67
N SER A 53 -13.28 0.86 3.99
CA SER A 53 -14.36 0.42 4.87
C SER A 53 -15.51 1.44 4.96
N ASP A 54 -15.20 2.73 4.84
CA ASP A 54 -16.14 3.85 5.00
C ASP A 54 -15.72 5.02 4.09
N PRO A 55 -16.21 5.08 2.83
CA PRO A 55 -15.73 6.03 1.82
C PRO A 55 -16.40 7.41 1.96
N THR A 56 -16.27 8.02 3.13
CA THR A 56 -16.72 9.40 3.39
C THR A 56 -15.70 10.41 2.88
N ILE A 57 -16.15 11.66 2.66
CA ILE A 57 -15.25 12.79 2.36
C ILE A 57 -14.14 12.90 3.41
N GLU A 58 -14.47 12.76 4.70
CA GLU A 58 -13.49 12.82 5.79
C GLU A 58 -12.41 11.74 5.64
N ASN A 59 -12.80 10.49 5.41
CA ASN A 59 -11.83 9.40 5.24
C ASN A 59 -11.04 9.51 3.93
N CYS A 60 -11.63 10.08 2.87
CA CYS A 60 -10.93 10.41 1.63
C CYS A 60 -9.84 11.47 1.87
N GLU A 61 -10.15 12.54 2.60
CA GLU A 61 -9.18 13.59 2.92
C GLU A 61 -8.04 13.07 3.81
N VAL A 62 -8.35 12.17 4.75
CA VAL A 62 -7.33 11.47 5.55
C VAL A 62 -6.43 10.60 4.67
N LEU A 63 -7.00 9.85 3.72
CA LEU A 63 -6.23 9.06 2.76
C LEU A 63 -5.37 9.94 1.85
N LYS A 64 -5.91 11.05 1.34
CA LYS A 64 -5.17 12.03 0.54
C LYS A 64 -3.96 12.57 1.30
N ALA A 65 -4.17 13.02 2.53
CA ALA A 65 -3.10 13.54 3.38
C ALA A 65 -2.02 12.46 3.66
N ALA A 66 -2.43 11.23 3.97
CA ALA A 66 -1.50 10.12 4.20
C ALA A 66 -0.72 9.74 2.92
N SER A 67 -1.36 9.81 1.75
CA SER A 67 -0.73 9.56 0.45
C SER A 67 0.34 10.60 0.13
N ILE A 68 0.04 11.89 0.31
CA ILE A 68 1.00 12.97 0.12
C ILE A 68 2.18 12.82 1.09
N ASN A 69 1.91 12.49 2.36
CA ASN A 69 2.97 12.26 3.34
C ASN A 69 3.88 11.09 2.93
N TYR A 70 3.30 9.96 2.52
CA TYR A 70 4.04 8.80 2.03
C TYR A 70 4.91 9.18 0.81
N LEU A 71 4.34 9.85 -0.19
CA LEU A 71 5.08 10.30 -1.37
C LEU A 71 6.21 11.27 -1.01
N ASN A 72 6.00 12.20 -0.09
CA ASN A 72 7.07 13.10 0.36
C ASN A 72 8.24 12.35 1.03
N THR A 73 8.00 11.19 1.65
CA THR A 73 9.10 10.37 2.18
C THR A 73 9.92 9.69 1.09
N LEU A 74 9.37 9.54 -0.12
CA LEU A 74 10.06 8.96 -1.27
C LEU A 74 11.04 9.92 -1.95
N ASP A 75 10.99 11.22 -1.66
CA ASP A 75 11.89 12.24 -2.26
C ASP A 75 13.38 11.96 -1.94
N SER A 76 13.64 11.29 -0.82
CA SER A 76 15.00 10.87 -0.43
C SER A 76 15.41 9.49 -0.98
N CYS A 77 14.58 8.81 -1.75
CA CYS A 77 14.81 7.44 -2.21
C CYS A 77 15.60 7.42 -3.53
N PRO A 78 16.80 6.80 -3.58
CA PRO A 78 17.67 6.85 -4.76
C PRO A 78 17.19 6.02 -5.96
N LEU A 79 16.14 5.21 -5.79
CA LEU A 79 15.58 4.34 -6.82
C LEU A 79 14.26 4.86 -7.41
N ILE A 80 13.77 5.99 -6.90
CA ILE A 80 12.54 6.62 -7.36
C ILE A 80 12.90 7.69 -8.39
N ASP A 81 12.19 7.71 -9.51
CA ASP A 81 12.36 8.75 -10.52
C ASP A 81 11.70 10.06 -10.07
N ASP A 82 12.45 11.16 -10.09
CA ASP A 82 11.98 12.47 -9.64
C ASP A 82 10.79 13.01 -10.45
N GLN A 83 10.67 12.63 -11.73
CA GLN A 83 9.54 13.04 -12.55
C GLN A 83 8.29 12.25 -12.18
N GLU A 84 8.40 10.93 -12.03
CA GLU A 84 7.29 10.08 -11.59
C GLU A 84 6.81 10.49 -10.19
N LEU A 85 7.73 10.79 -9.27
CA LEU A 85 7.37 11.23 -7.93
C LEU A 85 6.62 12.57 -7.94
N ARG A 86 7.09 13.54 -8.71
CA ARG A 86 6.42 14.84 -8.84
C ARG A 86 5.04 14.72 -9.47
N GLN A 87 4.87 13.83 -10.45
CA GLN A 87 3.56 13.54 -11.04
C GLN A 87 2.61 12.93 -10.02
N ALA A 88 3.05 11.91 -9.28
CA ALA A 88 2.27 11.29 -8.23
C ALA A 88 1.86 12.30 -7.13
N LEU A 89 2.78 13.18 -6.72
CA LEU A 89 2.49 14.25 -5.75
C LEU A 89 1.46 15.25 -6.28
N GLN A 90 1.54 15.59 -7.57
CA GLN A 90 0.58 16.47 -8.21
C GLN A 90 -0.81 15.82 -8.27
N GLU A 91 -0.91 14.59 -8.74
CA GLU A 91 -2.16 13.83 -8.82
C GLU A 91 -2.81 13.66 -7.44
N ALA A 92 -2.01 13.31 -6.43
CA ALA A 92 -2.48 13.21 -5.05
C ALA A 92 -2.99 14.56 -4.52
N SER A 93 -2.32 15.67 -4.85
CA SER A 93 -2.73 17.02 -4.43
C SER A 93 -4.01 17.50 -5.12
N GLU A 94 -4.18 17.15 -6.39
CA GLU A 94 -5.33 17.49 -7.23
C GLU A 94 -6.54 16.58 -7.02
N THR A 95 -6.36 15.45 -6.32
CA THR A 95 -7.46 14.56 -5.95
C THR A 95 -8.51 15.32 -5.15
N ASN A 96 -9.74 15.36 -5.65
CA ASN A 96 -10.87 16.01 -5.00
C ASN A 96 -11.73 14.96 -4.29
N CYS A 97 -11.90 15.13 -2.99
CA CYS A 97 -12.81 14.30 -2.18
C CYS A 97 -14.21 14.93 -2.23
N GLU A 98 -14.93 14.68 -3.33
CA GLU A 98 -16.29 15.15 -3.55
C GLU A 98 -17.29 13.96 -3.51
N ASP A 99 -18.53 14.22 -3.11
CA ASP A 99 -19.64 13.23 -3.07
C ASP A 99 -20.13 12.79 -4.46
#